data_AF-B2CFU6-F1
#
_entry.id   AF-B2CFU6-F1
#
_cell.length_a   1.000
_cell.length_b   1.000
_cell.length_c   1.000
_cell.angle_alpha   90.00
_cell.angle_beta   90.00
_cell.angle_gamma   90.00
#
_symmetry.space_group_name_H-M   'P 1'
#
loop_
_entity.id
_entity.type
_entity.pdbx_description
1 polymer ?
#
loop_
_entity_poly.entity_id
_entity_poly.type
_entity_poly.pdbx_seq_one_letter_code
_entity_poly.pdbx_strand_id
1 'polypeptide(L)'
;QSNKIAVVDTRTGKLAALIEVGKIPHPGRGANFVHPKYGPVWATGHLGDETVSLIGTAPADKKYGKYAWKVVETLKGQGGGSLFIKTHPKSRNLWVDTPLNPDPGVSQSVAVFDLDNLGKGYKQVPIAEWAGVGEGAKRVVQPEYNTAGDEVWFSVWSAKNQESAIVVVDDKTLKLKAVIKDPRLITPTGKF
;
A
#
# COMPACT_ATOMS: atom_id res chain seq x y z
N GLN A 1 6.56 -18.46 -12.59
CA GLN A 1 6.26 -17.30 -11.72
C GLN A 1 7.47 -16.37 -11.76
N SER A 2 7.30 -15.09 -12.05
CA SER A 2 8.41 -14.12 -12.13
C SER A 2 8.34 -13.18 -10.94
N ASN A 3 9.40 -13.10 -10.13
CA ASN A 3 9.51 -12.21 -8.98
C ASN A 3 10.28 -10.95 -9.37
N LYS A 4 9.90 -10.33 -10.49
CA LYS A 4 10.62 -9.20 -11.08
C LYS A 4 9.72 -7.99 -11.32
N ILE A 5 10.29 -6.80 -11.15
CA ILE A 5 9.74 -5.53 -11.64
C ILE A 5 10.49 -5.13 -12.90
N ALA A 6 9.76 -4.93 -13.99
CA ALA A 6 10.30 -4.36 -15.22
C ALA A 6 10.20 -2.84 -15.20
N VAL A 7 11.29 -2.18 -15.57
CA VAL A 7 11.36 -0.72 -15.71
C VAL A 7 11.49 -0.41 -17.19
N VAL A 8 10.56 0.38 -17.72
CA VAL A 8 10.59 0.88 -19.10
C VAL A 8 10.82 2.38 -19.06
N ASP A 9 11.84 2.85 -19.78
CA ASP A 9 12.03 4.27 -20.04
C ASP A 9 11.08 4.69 -21.15
N THR A 10 10.06 5.45 -20.80
CA THR A 10 9.03 5.90 -21.73
C THR A 10 9.51 6.98 -22.71
N ARG A 11 10.65 7.65 -22.45
CA ARG A 11 11.23 8.61 -23.40
C ARG A 11 11.94 7.90 -24.54
N THR A 12 12.66 6.82 -24.24
CA THR A 12 13.39 6.04 -25.24
C THR A 12 12.59 4.84 -25.76
N GLY A 13 11.52 4.46 -25.08
CA GLY A 13 10.69 3.29 -25.40
C GLY A 13 11.40 1.96 -25.13
N LYS A 14 12.42 1.94 -24.25
CA LYS A 14 13.28 0.77 -24.03
C LYS A 14 13.18 0.24 -22.61
N LEU A 15 13.41 -1.06 -22.47
CA LEU A 15 13.62 -1.70 -21.16
C LEU A 15 14.89 -1.12 -20.53
N ALA A 16 14.75 -0.50 -19.36
CA ALA A 16 15.85 0.06 -18.59
C ALA A 16 16.43 -0.96 -17.59
N ALA A 17 15.56 -1.78 -16.98
CA ALA A 17 15.98 -2.79 -16.00
C ALA A 17 14.93 -3.88 -15.77
N LEU A 18 15.40 -5.03 -15.29
CA LEU A 18 14.58 -6.08 -14.65
C LEU A 18 15.13 -6.30 -13.25
N ILE A 19 14.31 -6.06 -12.24
CA ILE A 19 14.72 -5.97 -10.84
C ILE A 19 14.08 -7.12 -10.07
N GLU A 20 14.89 -8.01 -9.49
CA GLU A 20 14.39 -9.06 -8.60
C GLU A 20 13.83 -8.44 -7.30
N VAL A 21 12.68 -8.92 -6.86
CA VAL A 21 11.98 -8.49 -5.64
C VAL A 21 11.44 -9.72 -4.88
N GLY A 22 10.56 -9.51 -3.90
CA GLY A 22 9.88 -10.57 -3.16
C GLY A 22 8.93 -11.40 -4.04
N LYS A 23 8.24 -12.36 -3.42
CA LYS A 23 7.40 -13.35 -4.10
C LYS A 23 6.09 -12.73 -4.58
N ILE A 24 5.82 -12.76 -5.89
CA ILE A 24 4.57 -12.26 -6.49
C ILE A 24 4.33 -10.77 -6.15
N PRO A 25 5.16 -9.86 -6.68
CA PRO A 25 4.94 -8.43 -6.47
C PRO A 25 3.61 -7.99 -7.06
N HIS A 26 2.84 -7.21 -6.30
CA HIS A 26 1.55 -6.67 -6.75
C HIS A 26 1.37 -5.24 -6.25
N PRO A 27 1.90 -4.26 -6.99
CA PRO A 27 1.91 -2.87 -6.56
C PRO A 27 0.56 -2.16 -6.72
N GLY A 28 -0.33 -2.66 -7.58
CA GLY A 28 -1.30 -1.80 -8.27
C GLY A 28 -0.54 -0.75 -9.09
N ARG A 29 -0.69 0.54 -8.74
CA ARG A 29 0.14 1.64 -9.30
C ARG A 29 1.47 1.83 -8.55
N GLY A 30 1.62 1.22 -7.38
CA GLY A 30 2.72 1.40 -6.45
C GLY A 30 2.67 2.73 -5.70
N ALA A 31 3.72 3.01 -4.93
CA ALA A 31 3.82 4.22 -4.10
C ALA A 31 5.18 4.90 -4.32
N ASN A 32 5.17 6.19 -4.68
CA ASN A 32 6.39 6.97 -4.87
C ASN A 32 6.60 7.93 -3.70
N PHE A 33 7.82 8.00 -3.18
CA PHE A 33 8.21 8.97 -2.16
C PHE A 33 9.73 9.22 -2.20
N VAL A 34 10.20 10.17 -1.39
CA VAL A 34 11.64 10.47 -1.26
C VAL A 34 12.16 9.82 0.02
N HIS A 35 13.00 8.81 -0.11
CA HIS A 35 13.67 8.17 1.00
C HIS A 35 14.82 9.05 1.53
N PRO A 36 14.96 9.26 2.85
CA PRO A 36 16.01 10.14 3.41
C PRO A 36 17.44 9.77 2.99
N LYS A 37 17.72 8.47 2.85
CA LYS A 37 19.05 7.95 2.47
C LYS A 37 19.22 7.70 0.97
N TYR A 38 18.16 7.28 0.28
CA TYR A 38 18.25 6.73 -1.08
C TYR A 38 17.67 7.66 -2.16
N GLY A 39 17.05 8.78 -1.76
CA GLY A 39 16.40 9.70 -2.68
C GLY A 39 15.07 9.17 -3.20
N PRO A 40 14.63 9.55 -4.42
CA PRO A 40 13.38 9.08 -5.00
C PRO A 40 13.34 7.55 -5.11
N VAL A 41 12.28 6.96 -4.55
CA VAL A 41 11.99 5.53 -4.59
C VAL A 41 10.56 5.26 -5.01
N TRP A 42 10.34 4.08 -5.58
CA TRP A 42 9.03 3.48 -5.83
C TRP A 42 8.90 2.19 -5.02
N ALA A 43 7.75 1.93 -4.42
CA ALA A 43 7.52 0.79 -3.55
C ALA A 43 6.40 -0.15 -4.03
N THR A 44 6.56 -1.44 -3.72
CA THR A 44 5.58 -2.52 -3.96
C THR A 44 5.43 -3.44 -2.76
N GLY A 45 4.19 -3.84 -2.47
CA GLY A 45 3.88 -5.00 -1.64
C GLY A 45 3.87 -6.30 -2.46
N HIS A 46 3.63 -7.43 -1.78
CA HIS A 46 3.70 -8.76 -2.39
C HIS A 46 2.52 -9.65 -1.92
N LEU A 47 2.03 -10.51 -2.82
CA LEU A 47 1.05 -11.54 -2.45
C LEU A 47 1.72 -12.73 -1.77
N GLY A 48 2.91 -13.11 -2.23
CA GLY A 48 3.54 -14.38 -1.89
C GLY A 48 4.40 -14.36 -0.62
N ASP A 49 4.67 -13.17 -0.08
CA ASP A 49 5.39 -12.99 1.19
C ASP A 49 5.06 -11.61 1.83
N GLU A 50 5.61 -11.38 3.01
CA GLU A 50 5.38 -10.20 3.85
C GLU A 50 6.27 -9.00 3.52
N THR A 51 7.02 -9.03 2.42
CA THR A 51 8.00 -7.97 2.15
C THR A 51 7.35 -6.75 1.47
N VAL A 52 7.99 -5.59 1.64
CA VAL A 52 7.73 -4.39 0.82
C VAL A 52 9.07 -3.95 0.23
N SER A 53 9.19 -3.97 -1.10
CA SER A 53 10.45 -3.64 -1.78
C SER A 53 10.46 -2.17 -2.19
N LEU A 54 11.53 -1.44 -1.86
CA LEU A 54 11.77 -0.06 -2.28
C LEU A 54 12.82 -0.05 -3.37
N ILE A 55 12.49 0.52 -4.52
CA ILE A 55 13.35 0.58 -5.71
C ILE A 55 13.76 2.01 -5.98
N GLY A 56 15.06 2.29 -6.14
CA GLY A 56 15.54 3.62 -6.52
C GLY A 56 15.14 4.00 -7.96
N THR A 57 14.68 5.23 -8.19
CA THR A 57 14.08 5.65 -9.48
C THR A 57 14.76 6.87 -10.13
N ALA A 58 15.96 7.26 -9.68
CA ALA A 58 16.62 8.50 -10.10
C ALA A 58 17.94 8.26 -10.87
N PRO A 59 17.96 7.62 -12.06
CA PRO A 59 19.19 7.22 -12.77
C PRO A 59 20.09 8.39 -13.20
N ALA A 60 19.52 9.55 -13.51
CA ALA A 60 20.27 10.73 -13.95
C ALA A 60 20.71 11.64 -12.78
N ASP A 61 20.35 11.31 -11.54
CA ASP A 61 20.68 12.13 -10.37
C ASP A 61 22.14 11.90 -9.95
N LYS A 62 22.90 12.99 -9.75
CA LYS A 62 24.33 12.91 -9.37
C LYS A 62 24.57 12.25 -8.01
N LYS A 63 23.65 12.40 -7.06
CA LYS A 63 23.75 11.89 -5.70
C LYS A 63 23.14 10.48 -5.58
N TYR A 64 21.99 10.26 -6.21
CA TYR A 64 21.19 9.06 -6.03
C TYR A 64 21.24 8.07 -7.21
N GLY A 65 21.84 8.43 -8.35
CA GLY A 65 21.93 7.58 -9.54
C GLY A 65 22.55 6.21 -9.30
N LYS A 66 23.47 6.09 -8.32
CA LYS A 66 24.06 4.79 -7.91
C LYS A 66 23.05 3.76 -7.39
N TYR A 67 21.88 4.22 -6.96
CA TYR A 67 20.77 3.41 -6.43
C TYR A 67 19.69 3.10 -7.46
N ALA A 68 19.74 3.73 -8.64
CA ALA A 68 18.69 3.57 -9.63
C ALA A 68 18.57 2.10 -10.06
N TRP A 69 17.32 1.65 -10.16
CA TRP A 69 16.93 0.33 -10.62
C TRP A 69 17.47 -0.82 -9.76
N LYS A 70 17.65 -0.56 -8.46
CA LYS A 70 18.01 -1.56 -7.45
C LYS A 70 17.00 -1.52 -6.33
N VAL A 71 16.73 -2.68 -5.72
CA VAL A 71 16.10 -2.72 -4.40
C VAL A 71 17.08 -2.11 -3.41
N VAL A 72 16.72 -0.96 -2.84
CA VAL A 72 17.56 -0.20 -1.91
C VAL A 72 17.26 -0.52 -0.46
N GLU A 73 16.04 -0.99 -0.19
CA GLU A 73 15.55 -1.39 1.11
C GLU A 73 14.37 -2.35 0.96
N THR A 74 14.25 -3.28 1.89
CA THR A 74 13.12 -4.20 2.00
C THR A 74 12.55 -4.08 3.40
N LEU A 75 11.29 -3.66 3.51
CA LEU A 75 10.58 -3.58 4.79
C LEU A 75 9.82 -4.87 5.03
N LYS A 76 9.51 -5.12 6.31
CA LYS A 76 8.68 -6.23 6.75
C LYS A 76 7.26 -5.74 7.09
N GLY A 77 6.27 -6.17 6.33
CA GLY A 77 4.84 -5.91 6.54
C GLY A 77 4.18 -6.94 7.46
N GLN A 78 2.84 -6.94 7.46
CA GLN A 78 2.04 -7.80 8.35
C GLN A 78 2.06 -9.28 7.94
N GLY A 79 2.23 -9.55 6.64
CA GLY A 79 2.07 -10.88 6.08
C GLY A 79 1.94 -10.81 4.56
N GLY A 80 1.85 -11.98 3.91
CA GLY A 80 1.50 -12.07 2.49
C GLY A 80 0.04 -11.68 2.21
N GLY A 81 -0.32 -11.66 0.93
CA GLY A 81 -1.66 -11.31 0.46
C GLY A 81 -1.92 -9.81 0.31
N SER A 82 -0.88 -8.99 0.20
CA SER A 82 -1.01 -7.56 -0.12
C SER A 82 -1.44 -7.37 -1.57
N LEU A 83 -2.32 -6.40 -1.83
CA LEU A 83 -2.75 -6.02 -3.19
C LEU A 83 -2.40 -4.59 -3.54
N PHE A 84 -2.40 -3.68 -2.56
CA PHE A 84 -2.17 -2.27 -2.80
C PHE A 84 -1.27 -1.65 -1.72
N ILE A 85 -0.39 -0.79 -2.20
CA ILE A 85 0.43 0.10 -1.41
C ILE A 85 0.15 1.54 -1.82
N LYS A 86 0.12 2.47 -0.86
CA LYS A 86 -0.21 3.87 -1.15
C LYS A 86 0.51 4.85 -0.24
N THR A 87 0.91 5.98 -0.83
CA THR A 87 1.30 7.20 -0.12
C THR A 87 0.81 8.40 -0.94
N HIS A 88 1.05 9.61 -0.45
CA HIS A 88 0.72 10.86 -1.11
C HIS A 88 1.84 11.89 -0.87
N PRO A 89 2.16 12.81 -1.82
CA PRO A 89 3.25 13.79 -1.65
C PRO A 89 3.16 14.68 -0.40
N LYS A 90 1.95 14.88 0.14
CA LYS A 90 1.68 15.65 1.37
C LYS A 90 1.61 14.79 2.64
N SER A 91 1.70 13.47 2.50
CA SER A 91 1.67 12.52 3.62
C SER A 91 3.09 12.18 4.08
N ARG A 92 3.18 11.65 5.30
CA ARG A 92 4.36 10.97 5.84
C ARG A 92 4.11 9.48 6.10
N ASN A 93 3.01 8.95 5.58
CA ASN A 93 2.60 7.57 5.78
C ASN A 93 2.70 6.75 4.49
N LEU A 94 3.12 5.50 4.65
CA LEU A 94 3.05 4.47 3.63
C LEU A 94 2.09 3.37 4.11
N TRP A 95 0.97 3.25 3.41
CA TRP A 95 -0.12 2.32 3.73
C TRP A 95 -0.01 1.05 2.91
N VAL A 96 -0.10 -0.11 3.55
CA VAL A 96 0.01 -1.43 2.90
C VAL A 96 -1.13 -2.32 3.39
N ASP A 97 -2.01 -2.70 2.46
CA ASP A 97 -3.10 -3.63 2.76
C ASP A 97 -2.65 -5.08 2.69
N THR A 98 -3.46 -5.99 3.26
CA THR A 98 -3.24 -7.44 3.24
C THR A 98 -4.56 -8.23 3.03
N PRO A 99 -5.43 -7.83 2.08
CA PRO A 99 -6.78 -8.36 1.97
C PRO A 99 -6.82 -9.86 1.70
N LEU A 100 -5.80 -10.46 1.08
CA LEU A 100 -5.77 -11.89 0.76
C LEU A 100 -5.06 -12.74 1.81
N ASN A 101 -4.62 -12.14 2.92
CA ASN A 101 -4.06 -12.90 4.01
C ASN A 101 -5.12 -13.88 4.58
N PRO A 102 -4.73 -15.12 4.97
CA PRO A 102 -5.65 -16.07 5.58
C PRO A 102 -6.05 -15.71 7.01
N ASP A 103 -5.22 -14.94 7.73
CA ASP A 103 -5.52 -14.48 9.09
C ASP A 103 -6.52 -13.31 9.04
N PRO A 104 -7.69 -13.41 9.69
CA PRO A 104 -8.64 -12.31 9.80
C PRO A 104 -8.03 -11.06 10.45
N GLY A 105 -7.22 -11.18 11.50
CA GLY A 105 -6.59 -10.04 12.16
C GLY A 105 -5.67 -9.25 11.24
N VAL A 106 -5.08 -9.90 10.24
CA VAL A 106 -4.23 -9.27 9.22
C VAL A 106 -5.03 -8.77 8.02
N SER A 107 -5.99 -9.56 7.52
CA SER A 107 -6.79 -9.17 6.34
C SER A 107 -7.85 -8.10 6.64
N GLN A 108 -8.18 -7.90 7.92
CA GLN A 108 -9.13 -6.89 8.40
C GLN A 108 -8.44 -5.59 8.88
N SER A 109 -7.12 -5.50 8.73
CA SER A 109 -6.30 -4.37 9.15
C SER A 109 -5.36 -3.90 8.05
N VAL A 110 -4.65 -2.80 8.31
CA VAL A 110 -3.68 -2.20 7.38
C VAL A 110 -2.42 -1.83 8.15
N ALA A 111 -1.25 -2.07 7.55
CA ALA A 111 0.02 -1.56 8.07
C ALA A 111 0.25 -0.12 7.58
N VAL A 112 0.69 0.74 8.50
CA VAL A 112 1.17 2.09 8.18
C VAL A 112 2.59 2.29 8.66
N PHE A 113 3.49 2.63 7.74
CA PHE A 113 4.88 2.98 8.05
C PHE A 113 5.05 4.49 8.07
N ASP A 114 5.90 4.96 8.98
CA ASP A 114 6.39 6.34 9.03
C ASP A 114 7.53 6.50 8.02
N LEU A 115 7.32 7.31 6.98
CA LEU A 115 8.31 7.55 5.93
C LEU A 115 9.56 8.27 6.44
N ASP A 116 9.46 8.99 7.56
CA ASP A 116 10.61 9.65 8.19
C ASP A 116 11.39 8.68 9.10
N ASN A 117 10.83 7.50 9.42
CA ASN A 117 11.48 6.49 10.26
C ASN A 117 11.03 5.05 9.95
N LEU A 118 11.31 4.58 8.73
CA LEU A 118 10.92 3.24 8.27
C LEU A 118 11.48 2.09 9.14
N GLY A 119 12.65 2.29 9.75
CA GLY A 119 13.30 1.31 10.62
C GLY A 119 12.53 1.03 11.92
N LYS A 120 11.58 1.88 12.30
CA LYS A 120 10.68 1.66 13.44
C LYS A 120 9.69 0.51 13.20
N GLY A 121 9.48 0.11 11.94
CA GLY A 121 8.43 -0.81 11.55
C GLY A 121 7.07 -0.13 11.40
N TYR A 122 6.02 -0.93 11.19
CA TYR A 122 4.67 -0.43 10.96
C TYR A 122 3.85 -0.34 12.25
N LYS A 123 2.85 0.54 12.23
CA LYS A 123 1.69 0.47 13.12
C LYS A 123 0.55 -0.27 12.39
N GLN A 124 -0.14 -1.14 13.09
CA GLN A 124 -1.37 -1.77 12.59
C GLN A 124 -2.57 -0.86 12.86
N VAL A 125 -3.45 -0.70 11.87
CA VAL A 125 -4.68 0.10 11.96
C VAL A 125 -5.90 -0.80 11.76
N PRO A 126 -6.82 -0.89 12.74
CA PRO A 126 -7.91 -1.88 12.73
C PRO A 126 -9.12 -1.37 11.91
N ILE A 127 -8.95 -1.28 10.59
CA ILE A 127 -9.92 -0.67 9.68
C ILE A 127 -11.29 -1.38 9.71
N ALA A 128 -11.35 -2.70 9.67
CA ALA A 128 -12.64 -3.40 9.69
C ALA A 128 -13.35 -3.30 11.05
N GLU A 129 -12.59 -3.21 12.14
CA GLU A 129 -13.14 -2.98 13.49
C GLU A 129 -13.81 -1.60 13.54
N TRP A 130 -13.11 -0.56 13.06
CA TRP A 130 -13.67 0.79 12.97
C TRP A 130 -14.90 0.89 12.08
N ALA A 131 -15.00 0.05 11.05
CA ALA A 131 -16.18 0.00 10.20
C ALA A 131 -17.44 -0.44 10.94
N GLY A 132 -17.30 -1.23 12.01
CA GLY A 132 -18.43 -1.72 12.80
C GLY A 132 -19.44 -2.49 11.94
N VAL A 133 -19.00 -3.22 10.92
CA VAL A 133 -19.86 -4.10 10.10
C VAL A 133 -19.92 -5.50 10.72
N GLY A 134 -20.98 -6.25 10.42
CA GLY A 134 -21.29 -7.54 11.07
C GLY A 134 -20.30 -8.68 10.81
N GLU A 135 -20.77 -9.91 10.95
CA GLU A 135 -19.95 -11.10 10.71
C GLU A 135 -19.50 -11.24 9.24
N GLY A 136 -18.50 -12.07 9.00
CA GLY A 136 -17.95 -12.32 7.67
C GLY A 136 -16.48 -11.92 7.51
N ALA A 137 -16.00 -12.04 6.27
CA ALA A 137 -14.59 -11.91 5.94
C ALA A 137 -14.04 -10.49 6.15
N LYS A 138 -14.81 -9.45 5.80
CA LYS A 138 -14.48 -8.03 5.99
C LYS A 138 -13.08 -7.63 5.50
N ARG A 139 -12.68 -8.12 4.32
CA ARG A 139 -11.31 -7.92 3.82
C ARG A 139 -11.08 -6.45 3.50
N VAL A 140 -10.03 -5.85 4.06
CA VAL A 140 -9.73 -4.43 3.88
C VAL A 140 -8.83 -4.25 2.67
N VAL A 141 -9.27 -3.44 1.71
CA VAL A 141 -8.60 -3.32 0.41
C VAL A 141 -8.49 -1.88 -0.08
N GLN A 142 -7.34 -1.62 -0.71
CA GLN A 142 -6.99 -0.46 -1.49
C GLN A 142 -7.09 0.86 -0.71
N PRO A 143 -5.99 1.34 -0.09
CA PRO A 143 -5.94 2.73 0.38
C PRO A 143 -6.00 3.70 -0.81
N GLU A 144 -6.85 4.71 -0.76
CA GLU A 144 -6.90 5.81 -1.74
C GLU A 144 -6.99 7.16 -1.01
N TYR A 145 -6.21 8.14 -1.44
CA TYR A 145 -6.22 9.47 -0.82
C TYR A 145 -7.28 10.37 -1.46
N ASN A 146 -7.81 11.32 -0.69
CA ASN A 146 -8.52 12.46 -1.23
C ASN A 146 -7.56 13.44 -1.95
N THR A 147 -8.08 14.45 -2.64
CA THR A 147 -7.27 15.45 -3.35
C THR A 147 -6.34 16.26 -2.44
N ALA A 148 -6.77 16.53 -1.19
CA ALA A 148 -5.97 17.29 -0.24
C ALA A 148 -4.77 16.48 0.28
N GLY A 149 -4.85 15.15 0.26
CA GLY A 149 -3.83 14.25 0.77
C GLY A 149 -3.82 14.14 2.30
N ASP A 150 -4.92 14.47 2.97
CA ASP A 150 -5.06 14.46 4.43
C ASP A 150 -6.06 13.42 4.94
N GLU A 151 -6.74 12.73 4.02
CA GLU A 151 -7.58 11.58 4.31
C GLU A 151 -7.17 10.41 3.44
N VAL A 152 -7.21 9.21 4.00
CA VAL A 152 -7.06 7.96 3.25
C VAL A 152 -8.28 7.05 3.48
N TRP A 153 -8.78 6.49 2.39
CA TRP A 153 -10.05 5.80 2.30
C TRP A 153 -9.80 4.32 2.03
N PHE A 154 -10.53 3.45 2.71
CA PHE A 154 -10.41 1.99 2.61
C PHE A 154 -11.77 1.36 2.35
N SER A 155 -11.81 0.36 1.46
CA SER A 155 -13.01 -0.47 1.33
C SER A 155 -12.94 -1.62 2.32
N VAL A 156 -14.00 -1.82 3.09
CA VAL A 156 -14.22 -3.04 3.88
C VAL A 156 -15.13 -3.94 3.05
N TRP A 157 -14.50 -4.88 2.35
CA TRP A 157 -15.13 -5.73 1.35
C TRP A 157 -15.69 -7.00 2.01
N SER A 158 -17.01 -7.02 2.16
CA SER A 158 -17.79 -8.19 2.62
C SER A 158 -18.49 -8.89 1.44
N ALA A 159 -19.09 -10.05 1.71
CA ALA A 159 -19.90 -10.75 0.70
C ALA A 159 -21.14 -9.92 0.29
N LYS A 160 -21.72 -10.23 -0.88
CA LYS A 160 -22.89 -9.50 -1.43
C LYS A 160 -24.09 -9.41 -0.48
N ASN A 161 -24.28 -10.43 0.35
CA ASN A 161 -25.35 -10.53 1.34
C ASN A 161 -24.95 -10.07 2.75
N GLN A 162 -23.80 -9.41 2.89
CA GLN A 162 -23.27 -8.89 4.16
C GLN A 162 -23.03 -7.39 4.06
N GLU A 163 -23.12 -6.70 5.20
CA GLU A 163 -22.85 -5.27 5.27
C GLU A 163 -21.38 -4.97 4.92
N SER A 164 -21.17 -3.97 4.09
CA SER A 164 -19.86 -3.43 3.73
C SER A 164 -19.78 -1.95 4.12
N ALA A 165 -18.57 -1.38 4.11
CA ALA A 165 -18.38 0.03 4.42
C ALA A 165 -17.18 0.60 3.66
N ILE A 166 -17.11 1.92 3.60
CA ILE A 166 -15.87 2.65 3.34
C ILE A 166 -15.44 3.34 4.63
N VAL A 167 -14.20 3.13 5.04
CA VAL A 167 -13.63 3.78 6.23
C VAL A 167 -12.69 4.89 5.78
N VAL A 168 -12.86 6.07 6.36
CA VAL A 168 -12.01 7.23 6.13
C VAL A 168 -11.16 7.46 7.36
N VAL A 169 -9.85 7.55 7.16
CA VAL A 169 -8.87 7.77 8.21
C VAL A 169 -8.23 9.14 8.01
N ASP A 170 -8.10 9.90 9.09
CA ASP A 170 -7.30 11.12 9.11
C ASP A 170 -5.82 10.74 9.05
N ASP A 171 -5.14 11.12 7.97
CA ASP A 171 -3.78 10.66 7.67
C ASP A 171 -2.78 11.17 8.71
N LYS A 172 -2.94 12.40 9.19
CA LYS A 172 -2.00 13.00 10.17
C LYS A 172 -2.06 12.32 11.51
N THR A 173 -3.25 11.97 11.98
CA THR A 173 -3.46 11.44 13.32
C THR A 173 -3.56 9.91 13.37
N LEU A 174 -3.73 9.26 12.21
CA LEU A 174 -4.00 7.84 12.06
C LEU A 174 -5.23 7.41 12.86
N LYS A 175 -6.26 8.27 12.91
CA LYS A 175 -7.51 8.03 13.63
C LYS A 175 -8.68 7.91 12.66
N LEU A 176 -9.70 7.17 13.07
CA LEU A 176 -10.98 7.12 12.38
C LEU A 176 -11.54 8.54 12.22
N LYS A 177 -11.87 8.90 10.98
CA LYS A 177 -12.51 10.17 10.64
C LYS A 177 -13.99 9.98 10.31
N ALA A 178 -14.32 8.98 9.50
CA ALA A 178 -15.69 8.67 9.12
C ALA A 178 -15.85 7.20 8.72
N VAL A 179 -17.10 6.71 8.77
CA VAL A 179 -17.51 5.43 8.20
C VAL A 179 -18.72 5.70 7.30
N ILE A 180 -18.61 5.29 6.03
CA ILE A 180 -19.67 5.41 5.04
C ILE A 180 -20.33 4.03 4.91
N LYS A 181 -21.60 3.96 5.27
CA LYS A 181 -22.48 2.80 5.09
C LYS A 181 -23.71 3.23 4.31
N ASP A 182 -24.15 2.40 3.38
CA ASP A 182 -25.37 2.62 2.62
C ASP A 182 -25.88 1.25 2.12
N PRO A 183 -27.19 0.96 2.14
CA PRO A 183 -27.73 -0.29 1.59
C PRO A 183 -27.36 -0.54 0.11
N ARG A 184 -27.05 0.52 -0.64
CA ARG A 184 -26.60 0.44 -2.05
C ARG A 184 -25.11 0.13 -2.18
N LEU A 185 -24.33 0.29 -1.09
CA LEU A 185 -22.88 0.06 -1.06
C LEU A 185 -22.57 -1.44 -0.95
N ILE A 186 -22.88 -2.17 -2.03
CA ILE A 186 -22.72 -3.62 -2.11
C ILE A 186 -21.32 -3.92 -2.65
N THR A 187 -20.53 -4.71 -1.90
CA THR A 187 -19.19 -5.19 -2.32
C THR A 187 -18.25 -4.07 -2.84
N PRO A 188 -18.03 -2.98 -2.08
CA PRO A 188 -17.12 -1.91 -2.49
C PRO A 188 -15.68 -2.44 -2.62
N THR A 189 -15.01 -2.13 -3.73
CA THR A 189 -13.63 -2.56 -4.01
C THR A 189 -12.76 -1.37 -4.40
N GLY A 190 -12.65 -1.08 -5.70
CA GLY A 190 -11.86 0.04 -6.24
C GLY A 190 -12.49 1.40 -5.96
N LYS A 191 -11.64 2.35 -5.57
CA LYS A 191 -11.90 3.77 -5.31
C LYS A 191 -10.86 4.58 -6.12
N PHE A 192 -11.28 5.67 -6.76
CA PHE A 192 -10.46 6.50 -7.64
C PHE A 192 -10.82 7.98 -7.47
#